data_AF-A0A088E4Z6-F1
#
_entry.id   AF-A0A088E4Z6-F1
#
_cell.length_a   1.000
_cell.length_b   1.000
_cell.length_c   1.000
_cell.angle_alpha   90.00
_cell.angle_beta   90.00
_cell.angle_gamma   90.00
#
_symmetry.space_group_name_H-M   'P 1'
#
loop_
_entity.id
_entity.type
_entity.pdbx_description
1 polymer ?
#
loop_
_entity_poly.entity_id
_entity_poly.type
_entity_poly.pdbx_seq_one_letter_code
_entity_poly.pdbx_strand_id
1 'polypeptide(L)'
;MKRVLRIPRFNKEGKPKTLELLVDSPIMNDKGFPQEGKLLLVIDDGKNRVGFQLSTAEAALLYQRLSYVLNESAKEYIQIEEKSKRNYQSSKKGRDVEEEQSEEVPPEYFDDMPPDDLQ
;
A
#
# COMPACT_ATOMS: atom_id res chain seq x y z
N MET A 1 -13.10 -23.50 -15.38
CA MET A 1 -12.18 -22.60 -14.66
C MET A 1 -12.72 -22.19 -13.29
N LYS A 2 -11.90 -22.38 -12.25
CA LYS A 2 -12.13 -21.98 -10.86
C LYS A 2 -11.41 -20.66 -10.58
N ARG A 3 -12.08 -19.69 -9.97
CA ARG A 3 -11.45 -18.43 -9.53
C ARG A 3 -10.70 -18.65 -8.22
N VAL A 4 -9.42 -18.31 -8.20
CA VAL A 4 -8.51 -18.51 -7.06
C VAL A 4 -8.29 -17.22 -6.28
N LEU A 5 -8.30 -16.07 -6.97
CA LEU A 5 -8.12 -14.76 -6.36
C LEU A 5 -9.05 -13.74 -7.00
N ARG A 6 -9.59 -12.82 -6.20
CA ARG A 6 -10.27 -11.62 -6.65
C ARG A 6 -9.91 -10.46 -5.74
N ILE A 7 -9.25 -9.46 -6.30
CA ILE A 7 -8.92 -8.21 -5.60
C ILE A 7 -9.78 -7.11 -6.19
N PRO A 8 -10.89 -6.74 -5.53
CA PRO A 8 -11.66 -5.56 -5.90
C PRO A 8 -10.91 -4.30 -5.47
N ARG A 9 -10.87 -3.30 -6.35
CA ARG A 9 -10.43 -1.94 -6.04
C ARG A 9 -11.59 -0.99 -6.25
N PHE A 10 -12.06 -0.39 -5.17
CA PHE A 10 -13.11 0.62 -5.19
C PHE A 10 -12.47 2.00 -5.31
N ASN A 11 -12.90 2.79 -6.28
CA ASN A 11 -12.64 4.22 -6.32
C ASN A 11 -13.93 4.97 -5.98
N LYS A 12 -13.80 6.16 -5.38
CA LYS A 12 -14.95 6.97 -4.92
C LYS A 12 -15.85 7.46 -6.07
N GLU A 13 -15.43 7.32 -7.32
CA GLU A 13 -16.01 8.01 -8.49
C GLU A 13 -16.42 7.07 -9.64
N GLY A 14 -16.41 5.74 -9.49
CA GLY A 14 -16.66 4.88 -10.66
C GLY A 14 -17.02 3.42 -10.40
N LYS A 15 -17.13 2.68 -11.53
CA LYS A 15 -17.36 1.24 -11.55
C LYS A 15 -16.19 0.50 -10.87
N PRO A 16 -16.48 -0.54 -10.08
CA PRO A 16 -15.46 -1.28 -9.35
C PRO A 16 -14.46 -1.91 -10.30
N LYS A 17 -13.16 -1.71 -10.04
CA LYS A 17 -12.07 -2.34 -10.79
C LYS A 17 -11.74 -3.67 -10.13
N THR A 18 -11.36 -4.69 -10.90
CA THR A 18 -11.00 -5.99 -10.33
C THR A 18 -9.77 -6.59 -10.99
N LEU A 19 -8.94 -7.24 -10.18
CA LEU A 19 -7.93 -8.19 -10.63
C LEU A 19 -8.41 -9.59 -10.24
N GLU A 20 -8.54 -10.50 -11.19
CA GLU A 20 -8.93 -11.88 -10.94
C GLU A 20 -7.86 -12.85 -11.44
N LEU A 21 -7.64 -13.93 -10.70
CA LEU A 21 -6.85 -15.07 -11.14
C LEU A 21 -7.78 -16.28 -11.19
N LEU A 22 -7.84 -16.94 -12.34
CA LEU A 22 -8.59 -18.17 -12.55
C LEU A 22 -7.63 -19.28 -12.98
N VAL A 23 -7.97 -20.51 -12.61
CA VAL A 23 -7.24 -21.71 -12.98
C VAL A 23 -8.21 -22.74 -13.53
N ASP A 24 -7.79 -23.48 -14.56
CA ASP A 24 -8.49 -24.68 -15.02
C ASP A 24 -7.75 -25.94 -14.61
N SER A 25 -8.50 -27.00 -14.33
CA SER A 25 -7.92 -28.30 -14.08
C SER A 25 -7.29 -28.87 -15.36
N PRO A 26 -6.22 -29.66 -15.27
CA PRO A 26 -5.74 -30.45 -16.39
C PRO A 26 -6.85 -31.35 -16.95
N ILE A 27 -6.90 -31.51 -18.27
CA ILE A 27 -7.88 -32.35 -18.97
C ILE A 27 -7.18 -33.35 -19.88
N MET A 28 -7.83 -34.47 -20.19
CA MET A 28 -7.39 -35.35 -21.27
C MET A 28 -7.93 -34.82 -22.60
N ASN A 29 -7.07 -34.76 -23.62
CA ASN A 29 -7.49 -34.39 -24.97
C ASN A 29 -8.10 -35.60 -25.73
N ASP A 30 -8.65 -35.35 -26.92
CA ASP A 30 -9.28 -36.37 -27.77
C ASP A 30 -8.31 -37.48 -28.23
N LYS A 31 -7.01 -37.28 -28.05
CA LYS A 31 -5.93 -38.23 -28.36
C LYS A 31 -5.44 -39.00 -27.12
N GLY A 32 -6.08 -38.79 -25.96
CA GLY A 32 -5.73 -39.45 -24.70
C GLY A 32 -4.49 -38.89 -24.00
N PHE A 33 -3.96 -37.74 -24.43
CA PHE A 33 -2.82 -37.09 -23.76
C PHE A 33 -3.29 -36.03 -22.77
N PRO A 34 -2.61 -35.90 -21.61
CA PRO A 34 -2.91 -34.86 -20.64
C PRO A 34 -2.54 -33.48 -21.22
N GLN A 35 -3.45 -32.53 -21.09
CA GLN A 35 -3.25 -31.13 -21.39
C GLN A 35 -3.16 -30.35 -20.09
N GLU A 36 -2.13 -29.50 -19.98
CA GLU A 36 -1.92 -28.66 -18.80
C GLU A 36 -3.13 -27.78 -18.50
N GLY A 37 -3.35 -27.54 -17.21
CA GLY A 37 -4.34 -26.58 -16.73
C GLY A 37 -4.00 -25.18 -17.22
N LYS A 38 -5.04 -24.39 -17.51
CA LYS A 38 -4.86 -23.01 -17.98
C LYS A 38 -4.87 -22.05 -16.81
N LEU A 39 -3.93 -21.11 -16.76
CA LEU A 39 -4.00 -19.97 -15.85
C LEU A 39 -4.53 -18.75 -16.61
N LEU A 40 -5.46 -18.01 -16.02
CA LEU A 40 -6.04 -16.82 -16.62
C LEU A 40 -5.96 -15.66 -15.63
N LEU A 41 -5.21 -14.62 -16.00
CA LEU A 41 -5.16 -13.35 -15.29
C LEU A 41 -6.13 -12.38 -15.96
N VAL A 42 -7.07 -11.83 -15.20
CA VAL A 42 -8.07 -10.89 -15.72
C VAL A 42 -7.96 -9.56 -15.01
N ILE A 43 -7.86 -8.49 -15.79
CA ILE A 43 -7.82 -7.11 -15.32
C ILE A 43 -9.07 -6.40 -15.85
N ASP A 44 -9.90 -5.93 -14.93
CA ASP A 44 -11.06 -5.09 -15.22
C ASP A 44 -10.80 -3.70 -14.63
N ASP A 45 -10.68 -2.68 -15.48
CA ASP A 45 -10.45 -1.30 -15.07
C ASP A 45 -11.75 -0.49 -14.89
N GLY A 46 -12.91 -1.15 -14.97
CA GLY A 46 -14.25 -0.58 -14.87
C GLY A 46 -14.84 -0.13 -16.22
N LYS A 47 -14.01 0.02 -17.26
CA LYS A 47 -14.43 0.33 -18.64
C LYS A 47 -14.10 -0.81 -19.60
N ASN A 48 -12.92 -1.41 -19.43
CA ASN A 48 -12.36 -2.47 -20.24
C ASN A 48 -12.00 -3.66 -19.36
N ARG A 49 -12.22 -4.85 -19.91
CA ARG A 49 -11.83 -6.11 -19.29
C ARG A 49 -10.90 -6.86 -20.24
N VAL A 50 -9.69 -7.13 -19.78
CA VAL A 50 -8.64 -7.82 -20.55
C VAL A 50 -8.25 -9.09 -19.80
N GLY A 51 -8.11 -10.20 -20.54
CA GLY A 51 -7.68 -11.49 -20.01
C GLY A 51 -6.40 -11.97 -20.67
N PHE A 52 -5.47 -12.47 -19.87
CA PHE A 52 -4.21 -13.08 -20.32
C PHE A 52 -4.21 -14.55 -19.93
N GLN A 53 -4.26 -15.43 -20.93
CA GLN A 53 -4.05 -16.85 -20.69
C GLN A 53 -2.55 -17.10 -20.61
N LEU A 54 -2.08 -17.53 -19.44
CA LEU A 54 -0.67 -17.79 -19.17
C LEU A 54 -0.39 -19.29 -19.27
N SER A 55 0.74 -19.62 -19.90
CA SER A 55 1.38 -20.92 -19.74
C SER A 55 1.98 -21.07 -18.33
N THR A 56 2.31 -22.31 -17.95
CA THR A 56 2.98 -22.61 -16.69
C THR A 56 4.30 -21.85 -16.54
N ALA A 57 5.08 -21.74 -17.62
CA ALA A 57 6.35 -21.02 -17.63
C ALA A 57 6.19 -19.49 -17.45
N GLU A 58 5.22 -18.89 -18.13
CA GLU A 58 4.92 -17.45 -17.99
C GLU A 58 4.41 -17.13 -16.59
N ALA A 59 3.55 -17.98 -16.02
CA ALA A 59 3.06 -17.82 -14.66
C ALA A 59 4.21 -17.91 -13.63
N ALA A 60 5.12 -18.87 -13.81
CA ALA A 60 6.29 -19.02 -12.95
C ALA A 60 7.24 -17.80 -13.04
N LEU A 61 7.50 -17.31 -14.24
CA LEU A 61 8.30 -16.10 -14.45
C LEU A 61 7.64 -14.88 -13.81
N LEU A 62 6.33 -14.70 -14.00
CA LEU A 62 5.58 -13.61 -13.40
C LEU A 62 5.66 -13.65 -11.87
N TYR A 63 5.51 -14.84 -11.26
CA TYR A 63 5.66 -15.03 -9.82
C TYR A 63 7.05 -14.59 -9.32
N GLN A 64 8.12 -15.04 -10.00
CA GLN A 64 9.49 -14.65 -9.62
C GLN A 64 9.72 -13.14 -9.74
N ARG A 65 9.23 -12.52 -10.81
CA ARG A 65 9.39 -11.08 -11.04
C ARG A 65 8.59 -10.25 -10.05
N LEU A 66 7.38 -10.67 -9.70
CA LEU A 66 6.58 -10.02 -8.66
C LEU A 66 7.27 -10.08 -7.30
N SER A 67 7.83 -11.24 -6.93
CA SER A 67 8.58 -11.38 -5.68
C SER A 67 9.79 -10.43 -5.64
N TYR A 68 10.55 -10.36 -6.73
CA TYR A 68 11.67 -9.42 -6.85
C TYR A 68 11.24 -7.96 -6.66
N VAL A 69 10.20 -7.51 -7.39
CA VAL A 69 9.70 -6.13 -7.30
C VAL A 69 9.22 -5.80 -5.88
N LEU A 70 8.50 -6.71 -5.22
CA LEU A 70 8.03 -6.51 -3.85
C LEU A 70 9.19 -6.32 -2.88
N ASN A 71 10.25 -7.12 -3.02
CA ASN A 71 11.45 -6.99 -2.19
C ASN A 71 12.17 -5.66 -2.40
N GLU A 72 12.31 -5.21 -3.65
CA GLU A 72 12.93 -3.92 -3.95
C GLU A 72 12.08 -2.74 -3.43
N SER A 73 10.76 -2.76 -3.62
CA SER A 73 9.87 -1.73 -3.08
C SER A 73 9.86 -1.71 -1.54
N ALA A 74 9.99 -2.87 -0.88
CA ALA A 74 10.10 -2.93 0.57
C ALA A 74 11.40 -2.29 1.08
N LYS A 75 12.53 -2.53 0.40
CA LYS A 75 13.82 -1.88 0.74
C LYS A 75 13.73 -0.37 0.57
N GLU A 76 13.13 0.09 -0.53
CA GLU A 76 12.94 1.52 -0.80
C GLU A 76 12.08 2.19 0.28
N TYR A 77 10.98 1.54 0.66
CA TYR A 77 10.11 2.02 1.74
C TYR A 77 10.87 2.17 3.06
N ILE A 78 11.66 1.16 3.46
CA ILE A 78 12.48 1.21 4.69
C ILE A 78 13.48 2.36 4.61
N GLN A 79 14.14 2.58 3.47
CA GLN A 79 15.09 3.68 3.31
C GLN A 79 14.42 5.06 3.45
N ILE A 80 13.22 5.23 2.89
CA ILE A 80 12.45 6.47 3.04
C ILE A 80 12.03 6.67 4.50
N GLU A 81 11.58 5.61 5.17
CA GLU A 81 11.18 5.66 6.57
C GLU A 81 12.37 6.02 7.48
N GLU A 82 13.54 5.42 7.26
CA GLU A 82 14.77 5.72 7.99
C GLU A 82 15.27 7.16 7.75
N LYS A 83 15.24 7.64 6.51
CA LYS A 83 15.57 9.04 6.19
C LYS A 83 14.61 10.01 6.87
N SER A 84 13.31 9.70 6.86
CA SER A 84 12.29 10.50 7.55
C SER A 84 12.52 10.54 9.06
N LYS A 85 12.82 9.39 9.70
CA LYS A 85 13.16 9.31 11.13
C LYS A 85 14.42 10.11 11.48
N ARG A 86 15.47 10.04 10.66
CA ARG A 86 16.72 10.81 10.86
C ARG A 86 16.46 12.31 10.75
N ASN A 87 15.67 12.75 9.77
CA ASN A 87 15.31 14.16 9.60
C ASN A 87 14.43 14.67 10.75
N TYR A 88 13.53 13.84 11.27
CA TYR A 88 12.73 14.19 12.44
C TYR A 88 13.59 14.31 13.71
N GLN A 89 14.51 13.37 13.92
CA GLN A 89 15.45 13.40 15.05
C GLN A 89 16.43 14.58 14.99
N SER A 90 16.94 14.94 13.79
CA SER A 90 17.80 16.11 13.64
C SER A 90 17.03 17.42 13.84
N SER A 91 15.76 17.50 13.44
CA SER A 91 14.90 18.67 13.71
C SER A 91 14.57 18.85 15.20
N LYS A 92 14.46 17.74 15.96
CA LYS A 92 14.30 17.80 17.43
C LYS A 92 15.59 18.22 18.14
N LYS A 93 16.74 17.67 17.74
CA LYS A 93 18.04 18.05 18.33
C LYS A 93 18.48 19.48 18.01
N GLY A 94 17.96 20.09 16.94
CA GLY A 94 18.21 21.50 16.62
C GLY A 94 17.35 22.48 17.43
N ARG A 95 16.29 22.02 18.11
CA ARG A 95 15.42 22.87 18.93
C ARG A 95 15.83 22.93 20.40
N ASP A 96 16.57 21.93 20.89
CA ASP A 96 17.01 21.86 22.29
C ASP A 96 18.32 22.61 22.58
N VAL A 97 18.89 23.38 21.63
CA VAL A 97 20.16 24.12 21.82
C VAL A 97 19.97 25.64 21.90
N GLU A 98 18.74 26.16 21.69
CA GLU A 98 18.45 27.61 21.78
C GLU A 98 17.51 28.00 22.95
N GLU A 99 17.17 27.09 23.87
CA GLU A 99 16.30 27.39 25.04
C GLU A 99 17.01 27.34 26.41
N GLU A 100 18.35 27.53 26.44
CA GLU A 100 19.08 27.83 27.68
C GLU A 100 19.65 29.25 27.65
N GLN A 101 18.78 30.27 27.78
CA GLN A 101 19.10 31.54 28.45
C GLN A 101 17.87 32.46 28.62
N SER A 102 17.76 33.03 29.82
CA SER A 102 16.88 34.11 30.32
C SER A 102 15.45 33.78 30.79
N GLU A 103 15.38 33.62 32.12
CA GLU A 103 14.34 34.08 33.06
C GLU A 103 13.60 35.36 32.62
N GLU A 104 12.27 35.36 32.73
CA GLU A 104 11.46 36.18 33.66
C GLU A 104 9.99 36.05 33.25
N VAL A 105 9.16 35.53 34.15
CA VAL A 105 7.69 35.52 34.01
C VAL A 105 7.20 36.96 34.25
N PRO A 106 6.60 37.66 33.27
CA PRO A 106 6.06 38.99 33.48
C PRO A 106 4.83 38.89 34.41
N PRO A 107 4.80 39.60 35.54
CA PRO A 107 3.71 39.49 36.51
C PRO A 107 2.59 40.46 36.14
N GLU A 108 1.81 40.21 35.09
CA GLU A 108 0.67 41.08 34.76
C GLU A 108 -0.27 40.43 33.73
N TYR A 109 -1.14 39.52 34.15
CA TYR A 109 -2.43 39.21 33.51
C TYR A 109 -3.35 38.51 34.53
N PHE A 110 -3.58 39.19 35.67
CA PHE A 110 -4.64 38.87 36.62
C PHE A 110 -5.62 40.05 36.79
N ASP A 111 -5.71 40.95 35.81
CA ASP A 111 -6.51 42.18 35.90
C ASP A 111 -7.74 42.23 34.97
N ASP A 112 -8.09 41.13 34.29
CA ASP A 112 -9.25 41.10 33.38
C ASP A 112 -10.24 39.95 33.66
N MET A 113 -10.30 39.47 34.91
CA MET A 113 -11.37 38.56 35.32
C MET A 113 -12.54 39.37 35.94
N PRO A 114 -13.72 39.42 35.30
CA PRO A 114 -14.85 40.21 35.78
C PRO A 114 -15.34 39.69 37.15
N PRO A 115 -15.72 40.59 38.07
CA PRO A 115 -16.15 40.20 39.41
C PRO A 115 -17.64 39.86 39.36
N ASP A 116 -18.01 38.67 38.94
CA ASP A 116 -19.34 38.12 39.20
C ASP A 116 -19.27 36.60 39.04
N ASP A 117 -19.07 35.91 40.17
CA ASP A 117 -19.73 34.65 40.52
C ASP A 117 -19.25 34.17 41.91
N LEU A 118 -19.53 35.00 42.92
CA LEU A 118 -19.54 34.58 44.32
C LEU A 118 -20.92 34.89 44.92
N GLN A 119 -21.86 33.96 44.73
CA GLN A 119 -22.98 33.70 45.65
C GLN A 119 -23.13 32.20 45.87
#